data_AF-A0A0H1B6V1-F1
#
_entry.id   AF-A0A0H1B6V1-F1
#
_cell.length_a   1.000
_cell.length_b   1.000
_cell.length_c   1.000
_cell.angle_alpha   90.00
_cell.angle_beta   90.00
_cell.angle_gamma   90.00
#
_symmetry.space_group_name_H-M   'P 1'
#
loop_
_entity.id
_entity.type
_entity.pdbx_description
1 polymer ?
#
loop_
_entity_poly.entity_id
_entity_poly.type
_entity_poly.pdbx_seq_one_letter_code
_entity_poly.pdbx_strand_id
1 'polypeptide(L)'
;MKQIEEEDRVLCTLVQENLNVGVYRSGPLHPRDEMGVAYVKELVKKAVMAHVRMEKEVGHEIWPAAAARDGKPGGTLNAETEEGEAVCKALCSGEALEKLAW
;
A
#
# COMPACT_ATOMS: atom_id res chain seq x y z
N MET A 1 -12.13 25.23 -2.68
CA MET A 1 -11.55 23.89 -2.87
C MET A 1 -10.62 23.53 -1.71
N LYS A 2 -9.60 24.35 -1.40
CA LYS A 2 -8.65 24.11 -0.29
C LYS A 2 -9.26 23.77 1.08
N GLN A 3 -10.37 24.40 1.48
CA GLN A 3 -10.96 24.15 2.81
C GLN A 3 -11.55 22.73 2.91
N ILE A 4 -12.34 22.30 1.93
CA ILE A 4 -13.03 20.99 1.95
C ILE A 4 -11.99 19.86 1.95
N GLU A 5 -10.95 19.99 1.12
CA GLU A 5 -9.85 19.01 1.07
C GLU A 5 -9.09 18.93 2.40
N GLU A 6 -8.91 20.06 3.08
CA GLU A 6 -8.27 20.08 4.40
C GLU A 6 -9.15 19.45 5.48
N GLU A 7 -10.46 19.68 5.43
CA GLU A 7 -11.42 19.01 6.30
C GLU A 7 -11.37 17.48 6.10
N ASP A 8 -11.38 17.01 4.86
CA ASP A 8 -11.26 15.58 4.52
C ASP A 8 -9.93 14.99 4.98
N ARG A 9 -8.82 15.74 4.83
CA ARG A 9 -7.48 15.33 5.28
C ARG A 9 -7.45 15.12 6.79
N VAL A 10 -7.98 16.06 7.56
CA VAL A 10 -8.03 15.99 9.03
C VAL A 10 -8.87 14.79 9.46
N LEU A 11 -10.05 14.60 8.88
CA LEU A 11 -10.92 13.47 9.19
C LEU A 11 -10.23 12.12 8.95
N CYS A 12 -9.60 11.94 7.78
CA CYS A 12 -8.90 10.69 7.46
C CYS A 12 -7.70 10.43 8.37
N THR A 13 -6.94 11.49 8.72
CA THR A 13 -5.76 11.37 9.58
C THR A 13 -6.15 10.91 10.98
N LEU A 14 -7.15 11.55 11.59
CA LEU A 14 -7.62 11.20 12.94
C LEU A 14 -8.25 9.80 12.99
N VAL A 15 -8.94 9.38 11.92
CA VAL A 15 -9.43 8.00 11.79
C VAL A 15 -8.25 7.02 11.78
N GLN A 16 -7.21 7.29 10.99
CA GLN A 16 -6.03 6.42 10.91
C GLN A 16 -5.29 6.32 12.25
N GLU A 17 -5.14 7.44 12.98
CA GLU A 17 -4.56 7.45 14.32
C GLU A 17 -5.36 6.55 15.28
N ASN A 18 -6.69 6.65 15.26
CA ASN A 18 -7.55 5.78 16.07
C ASN A 18 -7.47 4.30 15.66
N LEU A 19 -7.34 4.00 14.37
CA LEU A 19 -7.14 2.62 13.90
C LEU A 19 -5.80 2.05 14.39
N ASN A 20 -4.75 2.87 14.43
CA ASN A 20 -3.42 2.46 14.91
C ASN A 20 -3.40 2.10 16.40
N VAL A 21 -4.35 2.61 17.20
CA VAL A 21 -4.54 2.19 18.60
C VAL A 21 -4.93 0.70 18.70
N GLY A 22 -5.51 0.13 17.66
CA GLY A 22 -5.76 -1.32 17.55
C GLY A 22 -6.99 -1.84 18.33
N VAL A 23 -7.78 -0.95 18.93
CA VAL A 23 -9.02 -1.33 19.66
C VAL A 23 -10.17 -1.61 18.69
N TYR A 24 -10.29 -0.83 17.61
CA TYR A 24 -11.32 -1.04 16.60
C TYR A 24 -10.95 -2.20 15.67
N ARG A 25 -11.85 -3.18 15.52
CA ARG A 25 -11.67 -4.33 14.61
C ARG A 25 -12.67 -4.34 13.45
N SER A 26 -13.93 -4.06 13.73
CA SER A 26 -15.00 -4.06 12.73
C SER A 26 -16.26 -3.39 13.30
N GLY A 27 -17.11 -2.87 12.42
CA GLY A 27 -18.40 -2.28 12.74
C GLY A 27 -19.35 -2.37 11.53
N PRO A 28 -20.67 -2.36 11.75
CA PRO A 28 -21.63 -2.35 10.66
C PRO A 28 -21.53 -1.04 9.88
N LEU A 29 -21.71 -1.11 8.56
CA LEU A 29 -21.91 0.07 7.72
C LEU A 29 -23.39 0.38 7.61
N HIS A 30 -23.73 1.65 7.48
CA HIS A 30 -25.09 2.10 7.26
C HIS A 30 -25.60 1.55 5.91
N PRO A 31 -26.71 0.81 5.88
CA PRO A 31 -27.12 0.02 4.72
C PRO A 31 -27.50 0.85 3.49
N ARG A 32 -27.84 2.14 3.67
CA ARG A 32 -28.21 3.04 2.57
C ARG A 32 -27.10 4.03 2.24
N ASP A 33 -26.57 4.70 3.25
CA ASP A 33 -25.73 5.88 3.05
C ASP A 33 -24.24 5.51 2.89
N GLU A 34 -23.86 4.27 3.23
CA GLU A 34 -22.48 3.76 3.08
C GLU A 34 -22.37 2.61 2.07
N MET A 35 -23.35 2.47 1.17
CA MET A 35 -23.32 1.44 0.12
C MET A 35 -22.10 1.61 -0.81
N GLY A 36 -21.71 2.85 -1.12
CA GLY A 36 -20.50 3.13 -1.90
C GLY A 36 -19.22 2.68 -1.18
N VAL A 37 -19.14 2.91 0.13
CA VAL A 37 -18.02 2.45 0.97
C VAL A 37 -17.95 0.93 0.98
N ALA A 38 -19.10 0.26 1.15
CA ALA A 38 -19.17 -1.20 1.12
C ALA A 38 -18.70 -1.78 -0.23
N TYR A 39 -19.11 -1.17 -1.34
CA TYR A 39 -18.71 -1.59 -2.68
C TYR A 39 -17.20 -1.46 -2.90
N VAL A 40 -16.60 -0.31 -2.57
CA VAL A 40 -15.15 -0.10 -2.72
C VAL A 40 -14.36 -1.06 -1.82
N LYS A 41 -14.79 -1.28 -0.58
CA LYS A 41 -14.17 -2.27 0.32
C LYS A 41 -14.16 -3.66 -0.28
N GLU A 42 -15.24 -4.07 -0.93
CA GLU A 42 -15.33 -5.38 -1.59
C GLU A 42 -14.41 -5.47 -2.82
N LEU A 43 -14.30 -4.40 -3.63
CA LEU A 43 -13.36 -4.37 -4.76
C LEU A 43 -11.91 -4.54 -4.30
N VAL A 44 -11.49 -3.80 -3.28
CA VAL A 44 -10.13 -3.89 -2.73
C VAL A 44 -9.88 -5.29 -2.17
N LYS A 45 -10.82 -5.84 -1.39
CA LYS A 45 -10.71 -7.20 -0.84
C LYS A 45 -10.57 -8.24 -1.95
N LYS A 46 -11.38 -8.16 -3.00
CA LYS A 46 -11.29 -9.08 -4.15
C LYS A 46 -9.93 -9.00 -4.83
N ALA A 47 -9.42 -7.80 -5.10
CA ALA A 47 -8.13 -7.60 -5.73
C ALA A 47 -6.98 -8.18 -4.88
N VAL A 48 -6.93 -7.84 -3.59
CA VAL A 48 -5.90 -8.35 -2.67
C VAL A 48 -5.96 -9.87 -2.56
N MET A 49 -7.14 -10.45 -2.37
CA MET A 49 -7.28 -11.89 -2.23
C MET A 49 -7.00 -12.65 -3.54
N ALA A 50 -7.25 -12.03 -4.70
CA ALA A 50 -6.84 -12.58 -5.99
C ALA A 50 -5.30 -12.59 -6.11
N HIS A 51 -4.64 -11.48 -5.77
CA HIS A 51 -3.18 -11.39 -5.77
C HIS A 51 -2.52 -12.42 -4.84
N VAL A 52 -2.98 -12.51 -3.59
CA VAL A 52 -2.49 -13.50 -2.62
C VAL A 52 -2.67 -14.95 -3.10
N ARG A 53 -3.72 -15.23 -3.89
CA ARG A 53 -3.90 -16.57 -4.49
C ARG A 53 -2.85 -16.84 -5.58
N MET A 54 -2.60 -15.87 -6.46
CA MET A 54 -1.56 -15.99 -7.47
C MET A 54 -0.19 -16.25 -6.84
N GLU A 55 0.17 -15.50 -5.80
CA GLU A 55 1.44 -15.67 -5.08
C GLU A 55 1.60 -17.06 -4.45
N LYS A 56 0.50 -17.60 -3.90
CA LYS A 56 0.48 -18.98 -3.36
C LYS A 56 0.65 -20.04 -4.44
N GLU A 57 0.07 -19.83 -5.62
CA GLU A 57 0.17 -20.76 -6.75
C GLU A 57 1.58 -20.79 -7.34
N VAL A 58 2.25 -19.64 -7.45
CA VAL A 58 3.63 -19.56 -7.95
C VAL A 58 4.69 -19.86 -6.87
N GLY A 59 4.29 -19.89 -5.59
CA GLY A 59 5.15 -20.21 -4.46
C GLY A 59 6.12 -19.08 -4.07
N HIS A 60 5.89 -17.86 -4.53
CA HIS A 60 6.66 -16.67 -4.18
C HIS A 60 5.84 -15.39 -4.32
N GLU A 61 6.27 -14.32 -3.67
CA GLU A 61 5.66 -12.99 -3.82
C GLU A 61 5.82 -12.46 -5.26
N ILE A 62 4.80 -11.78 -5.76
CA ILE A 62 4.76 -11.17 -7.08
C ILE A 62 4.88 -9.66 -6.89
N TRP A 63 5.99 -9.09 -7.34
CA TRP A 63 6.28 -7.66 -7.25
C TRP A 63 6.35 -7.05 -8.66
N PRO A 64 5.23 -6.56 -9.23
CA PRO A 64 5.21 -6.10 -10.63
C PRO A 64 6.14 -4.92 -10.90
N ALA A 65 6.42 -4.10 -9.88
CA ALA A 65 7.27 -2.92 -9.97
C ALA A 65 8.72 -3.18 -9.53
N ALA A 66 9.05 -4.37 -9.00
CA ALA A 66 10.42 -4.72 -8.70
C ALA A 66 11.16 -5.08 -9.99
N ALA A 67 12.44 -4.77 -10.06
CA ALA A 67 13.29 -5.28 -11.10
C ALA A 67 13.34 -6.81 -11.02
N ALA A 68 13.57 -7.47 -12.15
CA ALA A 68 13.68 -8.93 -12.20
C ALA A 68 14.80 -9.37 -11.25
N ARG A 69 14.51 -10.27 -10.31
CA ARG A 69 15.52 -10.77 -9.36
C ARG A 69 15.58 -12.28 -9.42
N ASP A 70 16.78 -12.84 -9.42
CA ASP A 70 17.02 -14.29 -9.24
C ASP A 70 16.10 -15.19 -10.09
N GLY A 71 15.94 -14.85 -11.39
CA GLY A 71 15.12 -15.63 -12.33
C GLY A 71 13.59 -15.49 -12.18
N LYS A 72 13.11 -14.56 -11.34
CA LYS A 72 11.68 -14.27 -11.16
C LYS A 72 11.20 -13.16 -12.12
N PRO A 73 9.93 -13.22 -12.58
CA PRO A 73 9.37 -12.20 -13.44
C PRO A 73 9.32 -10.83 -12.72
N GLY A 74 9.81 -9.79 -13.40
CA GLY A 74 9.89 -8.41 -12.93
C GLY A 74 10.28 -7.46 -14.06
N GLY A 75 10.50 -6.18 -13.75
CA GLY A 75 10.96 -5.17 -14.71
C GLY A 75 12.38 -5.43 -15.22
N THR A 76 12.78 -4.77 -16.31
CA THR A 76 14.14 -4.88 -16.85
C THR A 76 15.17 -4.39 -15.83
N LEU A 77 16.14 -5.22 -15.46
CA LEU A 77 17.30 -4.80 -14.68
C LEU A 77 18.21 -3.93 -15.58
N ASN A 78 18.35 -2.66 -15.21
CA ASN A 78 19.41 -1.78 -15.66
C ASN A 78 20.06 -1.08 -14.46
N ALA A 79 21.19 -0.39 -14.69
CA ALA A 79 21.92 0.28 -13.62
C ALA A 79 21.07 1.28 -12.81
N GLU A 80 20.12 1.97 -13.46
CA GLU A 80 19.22 2.93 -12.81
C GLU A 80 18.22 2.23 -11.87
N THR A 81 17.66 1.09 -12.28
CA THR A 81 16.76 0.29 -11.43
C THR A 81 17.49 -0.33 -10.24
N GLU A 82 18.74 -0.78 -10.41
CA GLU A 82 19.55 -1.33 -9.32
C GLU A 82 19.87 -0.26 -8.26
N GLU A 83 20.23 0.95 -8.69
CA GLU A 83 20.45 2.09 -7.80
C GLU A 83 19.16 2.47 -7.05
N GLY A 84 18.03 2.56 -7.76
CA GLY A 84 16.73 2.86 -7.16
C GLY A 84 16.30 1.81 -6.11
N GLU A 85 16.48 0.53 -6.41
CA GLU A 85 16.19 -0.55 -5.45
C GLU A 85 17.09 -0.49 -4.21
N ALA A 86 18.37 -0.14 -4.36
CA ALA A 86 19.28 0.04 -3.24
C ALA A 86 18.80 1.17 -2.30
N VAL A 87 18.36 2.30 -2.87
CA VAL A 87 17.80 3.43 -2.12
C VAL A 87 16.51 3.03 -1.40
N CYS A 88 15.56 2.38 -2.09
CA CYS A 88 14.31 1.93 -1.49
C CYS A 88 14.55 0.93 -0.34
N LYS A 89 15.51 0.01 -0.50
CA LYS A 89 15.86 -0.95 0.55
C LYS A 89 16.37 -0.27 1.80
N ALA A 90 17.28 0.71 1.65
CA ALA A 90 17.81 1.49 2.78
C ALA A 90 16.70 2.28 3.51
N LEU A 91 15.78 2.89 2.74
CA LEU A 91 14.61 3.59 3.27
C LEU A 91 13.69 2.66 4.10
N CYS A 92 13.34 1.49 3.56
CA CYS A 92 12.45 0.55 4.21
C CYS A 92 13.07 -0.14 5.44
N SER A 93 14.40 -0.20 5.54
CA SER A 93 15.10 -0.72 6.73
C SER A 93 15.24 0.29 7.87
N GLY A 94 14.80 1.53 7.69
CA GLY A 94 14.86 2.57 8.73
C GLY A 94 16.26 3.14 8.96
N GLU A 95 17.15 3.06 7.97
CA GLU A 95 18.45 3.73 8.05
C GLU A 95 18.27 5.25 7.93
N ALA A 96 18.91 6.01 8.82
CA ALA A 96 18.72 7.45 8.92
C ALA A 96 19.18 8.16 7.66
N LEU A 97 18.22 8.81 7.00
CA LEU A 97 18.36 9.53 5.74
C LEU A 97 19.00 10.92 5.93
N GLU A 98 20.08 11.05 6.71
CA GLU A 98 20.71 12.36 7.02
C GLU A 98 21.30 13.08 5.80
N LYS A 99 21.17 12.53 4.57
CA LYS A 99 21.73 13.12 3.34
C LYS A 99 20.86 13.01 2.09
N LEU A 100 19.55 12.88 2.18
CA LEU A 100 18.69 13.09 1.01
C LEU A 100 18.07 14.48 1.10
N ALA A 101 18.89 15.48 0.79
CA ALA A 101 18.46 16.84 0.51
C ALA A 101 18.15 16.93 -0.98
N TRP A 102 16.90 16.66 -1.33
CA TRP A 102 16.28 17.15 -2.55
C TRP A 102 14.93 17.74 -2.20
#